data_AF-A0A1H9MER9-F1
#
_entry.id   AF-A0A1H9MER9-F1
#
_cell.length_a   1.000
_cell.length_b   1.000
_cell.length_c   1.000
_cell.angle_alpha   90.00
_cell.angle_beta   90.00
_cell.angle_gamma   90.00
#
_symmetry.space_group_name_H-M   'P 1'
#
loop_
_entity.id
_entity.type
_entity.pdbx_description
1 polymer ?
#
loop_
_entity_poly.entity_id
_entity_poly.type
_entity_poly.pdbx_seq_one_letter_code
_entity_poly.pdbx_strand_id
1 'polypeptide(L)'
;MDASTVLRQSPLFEDLGDEEVGALARSARLLEIASGSQLYARGTACDSIYIVASGQLRAIYDAGRIVASITRLEPTGEISAVMNEPHSADVYAVRDSVVVQLPVAELLATLRHFPDAMLRLMRMITRRLRQNAHTQSRTTVRRRNSFAVIYGTPGAAAQQVAQRLNAELHNVSASLLVDAASVDAVLGAGASAADSNGGNHRLVEYLNTLEAEHPHLVLLSNPQADAWARRCMAQADRILVVIDPQSQPDSAMVEMLRGSGAQAPVEVVMLRPDGAGVGELLRWMDKLDAAGHFFVRPQLESDWKSLSRQLSGRGIGVVFGGGGARGFAHLGLLRAMQELDLPVDLVGGTSMGAFFAALTACGYDHEEQRRIARETFVNRNFLNDYLLPTISLIRGRKFTQRLHDIFGERSIESLRKPFFCVTTNLTRGRASVHRSGPLYLWTATSMSVPGVAPPLVCEGELHADGAVINSLPTDVMQGMERGAIIASDVSTEGGIAAPGIKGPDPEGLFRYKDAEAPRLFSILFRTATLTSESGVAQRAARADCYLRMPVSRIGMFDWKRMDEIIDRGYQHAMAQLSPLRDALLPG
;
A
#
# COMPACT_ATOMS: atom_id res chain seq x y z
N MET A 1 -15.46 -29.79 -5.18
CA MET A 1 -16.18 -28.90 -6.14
C MET A 1 -15.87 -29.38 -7.57
N ASP A 2 -16.86 -29.54 -8.46
CA ASP A 2 -16.65 -30.06 -9.83
C ASP A 2 -16.32 -28.94 -10.83
N ALA A 3 -15.52 -29.25 -11.86
CA ALA A 3 -15.04 -28.30 -12.87
C ALA A 3 -16.19 -27.60 -13.62
N SER A 4 -17.30 -28.30 -13.87
CA SER A 4 -18.51 -27.75 -14.50
C SER A 4 -19.08 -26.56 -13.71
N THR A 5 -19.11 -26.65 -12.38
CA THR A 5 -19.62 -25.56 -11.51
C THR A 5 -18.71 -24.34 -11.58
N VAL A 6 -17.40 -24.54 -11.57
CA VAL A 6 -16.41 -23.45 -11.61
C VAL A 6 -16.46 -22.73 -12.96
N LEU A 7 -16.51 -23.49 -14.07
CA LEU A 7 -16.60 -22.94 -15.42
C LEU A 7 -17.86 -22.07 -15.56
N ARG A 8 -19.01 -22.59 -15.16
CA ARG A 8 -20.31 -21.89 -15.19
C ARG A 8 -20.30 -20.55 -14.43
N GLN A 9 -19.60 -20.49 -13.31
CA GLN A 9 -19.53 -19.30 -12.47
C GLN A 9 -18.42 -18.33 -12.89
N SER A 10 -17.50 -18.76 -13.75
CA SER A 10 -16.40 -17.92 -14.20
C SER A 10 -16.93 -16.80 -15.11
N PRO A 11 -16.47 -15.54 -14.91
CA PRO A 11 -16.77 -14.46 -15.85
C PRO A 11 -16.30 -14.74 -17.28
N LEU A 12 -15.38 -15.72 -17.47
CA LEU A 12 -14.92 -16.16 -18.79
C LEU A 12 -15.97 -17.00 -19.54
N PHE A 13 -16.91 -17.63 -18.86
CA PHE A 13 -17.86 -18.54 -19.48
C PHE A 13 -19.32 -18.30 -19.03
N GLU A 14 -19.59 -17.17 -18.36
CA GLU A 14 -20.92 -16.81 -17.83
C GLU A 14 -22.02 -16.75 -18.91
N ASP A 15 -21.64 -16.41 -20.15
CA ASP A 15 -22.57 -16.27 -21.29
C ASP A 15 -22.75 -17.57 -22.10
N LEU A 16 -22.17 -18.69 -21.66
CA LEU A 16 -22.30 -20.01 -22.27
C LEU A 16 -23.48 -20.78 -21.67
N GLY A 17 -24.18 -21.58 -22.48
CA GLY A 17 -25.24 -22.46 -22.02
C GLY A 17 -24.72 -23.78 -21.42
N ASP A 18 -25.65 -24.58 -20.91
CA ASP A 18 -25.37 -25.82 -20.19
C ASP A 18 -24.63 -26.86 -21.03
N GLU A 19 -24.97 -26.95 -22.31
CA GLU A 19 -24.38 -27.91 -23.24
C GLU A 19 -22.94 -27.53 -23.56
N GLU A 20 -22.66 -26.24 -23.78
CA GLU A 20 -21.29 -25.76 -24.04
C GLU A 20 -20.40 -25.92 -22.82
N VAL A 21 -20.88 -25.52 -21.63
CA VAL A 21 -20.14 -25.69 -20.37
C VAL A 21 -19.90 -27.17 -20.08
N GLY A 22 -20.89 -28.03 -20.30
CA GLY A 22 -20.75 -29.47 -20.13
C GLY A 22 -19.71 -30.08 -21.08
N ALA A 23 -19.61 -29.57 -22.31
CA ALA A 23 -18.59 -29.99 -23.26
C ALA A 23 -17.18 -29.57 -22.81
N LEU A 24 -17.00 -28.33 -22.36
CA LEU A 24 -15.72 -27.85 -21.85
C LEU A 24 -15.30 -28.59 -20.59
N ALA A 25 -16.23 -28.83 -19.66
CA ALA A 25 -15.97 -29.53 -18.41
C ALA A 25 -15.42 -30.94 -18.61
N ARG A 26 -15.81 -31.65 -19.67
CA ARG A 26 -15.28 -32.99 -20.01
C ARG A 26 -13.79 -32.98 -20.36
N SER A 27 -13.28 -31.87 -20.88
CA SER A 27 -11.87 -31.68 -21.23
C SER A 27 -11.05 -31.01 -20.13
N ALA A 28 -11.72 -30.54 -19.08
CA ALA A 28 -11.11 -29.80 -18.00
C ALA A 28 -10.47 -30.74 -16.96
N ARG A 29 -9.38 -30.28 -16.34
CA ARG A 29 -8.69 -31.01 -15.25
C ARG A 29 -8.57 -30.11 -14.03
N LEU A 30 -8.78 -30.67 -12.84
CA LEU A 30 -8.47 -29.97 -11.60
C LEU A 30 -6.99 -30.20 -11.28
N LEU A 31 -6.27 -29.11 -11.03
CA LEU A 31 -4.88 -29.13 -10.59
C LEU A 31 -4.79 -28.48 -9.22
N GLU A 32 -4.12 -29.16 -8.29
CA GLU A 32 -3.76 -28.61 -6.99
C GLU A 32 -2.37 -27.97 -7.10
N ILE A 33 -2.24 -26.73 -6.63
CA ILE A 33 -1.01 -25.96 -6.65
C ILE A 33 -0.72 -25.53 -5.22
N ALA A 34 0.39 -26.01 -4.66
CA ALA A 34 0.81 -25.62 -3.32
C ALA A 34 1.21 -24.15 -3.27
N SER A 35 0.99 -23.49 -2.12
CA SER A 35 1.48 -22.13 -1.86
C SER A 35 2.97 -22.00 -2.22
N GLY A 36 3.34 -20.89 -2.89
CA GLY A 36 4.68 -20.63 -3.38
C GLY A 36 5.07 -21.32 -4.69
N SER A 37 4.29 -22.29 -5.17
CA SER A 37 4.58 -22.97 -6.43
C SER A 37 4.23 -22.10 -7.65
N GLN A 38 5.05 -22.20 -8.69
CA GLN A 38 4.80 -21.52 -9.96
C GLN A 38 3.79 -22.31 -10.81
N LEU A 39 2.76 -21.63 -11.32
CA LEU A 39 1.80 -22.22 -12.27
C LEU A 39 2.39 -22.21 -13.69
N TYR A 40 2.91 -21.07 -14.13
CA TYR A 40 3.66 -20.94 -15.38
C TYR A 40 4.63 -19.76 -15.32
N ALA A 41 5.65 -19.81 -16.18
CA ALA A 41 6.69 -18.77 -16.28
C ALA A 41 6.47 -17.87 -17.48
N ARG A 42 6.91 -16.61 -17.37
CA ARG A 42 6.89 -15.65 -18.48
C ARG A 42 7.70 -16.19 -19.67
N GLY A 43 7.22 -15.90 -20.88
CA GLY A 43 7.89 -16.30 -22.12
C GLY A 43 7.71 -17.77 -22.51
N THR A 44 7.06 -18.57 -21.65
CA THR A 44 6.68 -19.95 -22.01
C THR A 44 5.45 -19.94 -22.93
N ALA A 45 5.32 -20.95 -23.79
CA ALA A 45 4.16 -21.10 -24.67
C ALA A 45 2.87 -21.29 -23.83
N CYS A 46 1.78 -20.69 -24.28
CA CYS A 46 0.47 -20.87 -23.64
C CYS A 46 -0.28 -22.03 -24.29
N ASP A 47 -0.41 -23.15 -23.56
CA ASP A 47 -1.11 -24.36 -24.02
C ASP A 47 -2.46 -24.57 -23.32
N SER A 48 -2.73 -23.82 -22.25
CA SER A 48 -3.88 -23.98 -21.37
C SER A 48 -4.36 -22.64 -20.84
N ILE A 49 -5.68 -22.55 -20.60
CA ILE A 49 -6.29 -21.49 -19.78
C ILE A 49 -6.58 -22.08 -18.40
N TYR A 50 -6.40 -21.28 -17.35
CA TYR A 50 -6.64 -21.71 -15.98
C TYR A 50 -7.73 -20.83 -15.35
N ILE A 51 -8.64 -21.44 -14.58
CA ILE A 51 -9.60 -20.71 -13.74
C ILE A 51 -9.41 -21.13 -12.29
N VAL A 52 -9.31 -20.16 -11.38
CA VAL A 52 -9.14 -20.44 -9.96
C VAL A 52 -10.46 -20.98 -9.37
N ALA A 53 -10.51 -22.26 -9.02
CA ALA A 53 -11.66 -22.86 -8.34
C ALA A 53 -11.70 -22.47 -6.86
N SER A 54 -10.53 -22.46 -6.22
CA SER A 54 -10.26 -21.97 -4.86
C SER A 54 -8.80 -21.56 -4.73
N GLY A 55 -8.49 -20.73 -3.73
CA GLY A 55 -7.14 -20.17 -3.54
C GLY A 55 -6.95 -18.79 -4.19
N GLN A 56 -5.69 -18.37 -4.30
CA GLN A 56 -5.29 -17.08 -4.87
C GLN A 56 -3.95 -17.23 -5.59
N LEU A 57 -3.87 -16.69 -6.80
CA LEU A 57 -2.64 -16.59 -7.57
C LEU A 57 -2.18 -15.13 -7.70
N ARG A 58 -0.91 -14.93 -8.01
CA ARG A 58 -0.31 -13.60 -8.21
C ARG A 58 0.53 -13.57 -9.48
N ALA A 59 0.30 -12.54 -10.31
CA ALA A 59 1.03 -12.30 -11.55
C ALA A 59 2.07 -11.20 -11.35
N ILE A 60 3.32 -11.49 -11.75
CA ILE A 60 4.49 -10.62 -11.57
C ILE A 60 5.11 -10.32 -12.95
N TYR A 61 5.31 -9.03 -13.26
CA TYR A 61 6.08 -8.57 -14.43
C TYR A 61 7.50 -8.17 -14.02
N ASP A 62 8.35 -7.97 -15.04
CA ASP A 62 9.75 -7.55 -14.94
C ASP A 62 10.07 -6.61 -13.75
N ALA A 63 11.19 -6.88 -13.08
CA ALA A 63 11.67 -6.21 -11.87
C ALA A 63 10.80 -6.38 -10.60
N GLY A 64 10.06 -7.50 -10.47
CA GLY A 64 9.30 -7.83 -9.25
C GLY A 64 8.04 -6.97 -9.06
N ARG A 65 7.61 -6.27 -10.12
CA ARG A 65 6.40 -5.44 -10.07
C ARG A 65 5.18 -6.35 -10.17
N ILE A 66 4.45 -6.46 -9.06
CA ILE A 66 3.16 -7.15 -9.01
C ILE A 66 2.18 -6.43 -9.94
N VAL A 67 1.58 -7.18 -10.87
CA VAL A 67 0.63 -6.63 -11.86
C VAL A 67 -0.80 -6.85 -11.43
N ALA A 68 -1.10 -8.05 -10.92
CA ALA A 68 -2.45 -8.43 -10.56
C ALA A 68 -2.46 -9.58 -9.56
N SER A 69 -3.49 -9.58 -8.70
CA SER A 69 -3.92 -10.78 -7.97
C SER A 69 -5.05 -11.42 -8.75
N ILE A 70 -5.03 -12.75 -8.88
CA ILE A 70 -6.05 -13.55 -9.56
C ILE A 70 -6.75 -14.39 -8.48
N THR A 71 -8.05 -14.23 -8.37
CA THR A 71 -8.87 -14.77 -7.28
C THR A 71 -9.90 -15.76 -7.81
N ARG A 72 -10.70 -16.35 -6.91
CA ARG A 72 -11.71 -17.36 -7.24
C ARG A 72 -12.58 -16.93 -8.43
N LEU A 73 -12.79 -17.86 -9.36
CA LEU A 73 -13.53 -17.75 -10.61
C LEU A 73 -12.85 -16.90 -11.70
N GLU A 74 -11.76 -16.19 -11.39
CA GLU A 74 -11.04 -15.41 -12.38
C GLU A 74 -10.14 -16.31 -13.25
N PRO A 75 -10.09 -16.05 -14.57
CA PRO A 75 -9.21 -16.76 -15.47
C PRO A 75 -7.79 -16.18 -15.45
N THR A 76 -6.83 -16.98 -15.91
CA THR A 76 -5.47 -16.55 -16.24
C THR A 76 -4.92 -17.35 -17.43
N GLY A 77 -4.04 -16.71 -18.21
CA GLY A 77 -3.51 -17.25 -19.48
C GLY A 77 -4.44 -17.01 -20.68
N GLU A 78 -5.64 -16.46 -20.47
CA GLU A 78 -6.66 -16.28 -21.51
C GLU A 78 -6.24 -15.32 -22.62
N ILE A 79 -5.49 -14.28 -22.26
CA ILE A 79 -4.97 -13.30 -23.23
C ILE A 79 -3.92 -13.96 -24.12
N SER A 80 -2.95 -14.65 -23.52
CA SER A 80 -1.90 -15.35 -24.24
C SER A 80 -2.47 -16.42 -25.17
N ALA A 81 -3.46 -17.18 -24.69
CA ALA A 81 -4.17 -18.19 -25.46
C ALA A 81 -4.89 -17.61 -26.70
N VAL A 82 -5.59 -16.49 -26.56
CA VAL A 82 -6.31 -15.85 -27.69
C VAL A 82 -5.38 -15.19 -28.68
N MET A 83 -4.33 -14.53 -28.19
CA MET A 83 -3.36 -13.84 -29.05
C MET A 83 -2.36 -14.81 -29.70
N ASN A 84 -2.34 -16.07 -29.26
CA ASN A 84 -1.33 -17.06 -29.62
C ASN A 84 0.09 -16.53 -29.34
N GLU A 85 0.25 -15.92 -28.17
CA GLU A 85 1.51 -15.35 -27.69
C GLU A 85 2.01 -16.12 -26.45
N PRO A 86 3.32 -16.05 -26.13
CA PRO A 86 3.83 -16.58 -24.87
C PRO A 86 3.22 -15.89 -23.64
N HIS A 87 3.28 -16.54 -22.48
CA HIS A 87 2.85 -15.96 -21.21
C HIS A 87 3.54 -14.62 -20.94
N SER A 88 2.75 -13.61 -20.60
CA SER A 88 3.23 -12.24 -20.41
C SER A 88 3.87 -11.99 -19.04
N ALA A 89 3.53 -12.81 -18.04
CA ALA A 89 3.95 -12.68 -16.64
C ALA A 89 4.28 -14.03 -16.01
N ASP A 90 5.05 -14.00 -14.93
CA ASP A 90 5.21 -15.16 -14.04
C ASP A 90 4.02 -15.24 -13.09
N VAL A 91 3.43 -16.43 -12.94
CA VAL A 91 2.26 -16.63 -12.06
C VAL A 91 2.54 -17.68 -11.00
N TYR A 92 2.34 -17.31 -9.73
CA TYR A 92 2.58 -18.15 -8.56
C TYR A 92 1.32 -18.27 -7.70
N ALA A 93 1.18 -19.39 -6.99
CA ALA A 93 0.17 -19.53 -5.96
C ALA A 93 0.57 -18.77 -4.69
N VAL A 94 -0.29 -17.87 -4.21
CA VAL A 94 -0.10 -17.16 -2.93
C VAL A 94 -0.44 -18.08 -1.76
N ARG A 95 -1.46 -18.92 -1.95
CA ARG A 95 -1.94 -19.95 -1.02
C ARG A 95 -2.25 -21.25 -1.74
N ASP A 96 -2.47 -22.35 -1.01
CA ASP A 96 -2.85 -23.62 -1.66
C ASP A 96 -4.11 -23.38 -2.51
N SER A 97 -3.99 -23.65 -3.80
CA SER A 97 -4.97 -23.27 -4.81
C SER A 97 -5.38 -24.49 -5.62
N VAL A 98 -6.66 -24.53 -5.98
CA VAL A 98 -7.17 -25.49 -6.95
C VAL A 98 -7.56 -24.72 -8.21
N VAL A 99 -7.03 -25.11 -9.35
CA VAL A 99 -7.35 -24.49 -10.64
C VAL A 99 -7.99 -25.51 -11.58
N VAL A 100 -8.94 -25.04 -12.37
CA VAL A 100 -9.45 -25.76 -13.53
C VAL A 100 -8.53 -25.42 -14.70
N GLN A 101 -7.75 -26.40 -15.14
CA GLN A 101 -6.97 -26.34 -16.38
C GLN A 101 -7.86 -26.74 -17.56
N LEU A 102 -7.89 -25.90 -18.59
CA LEU A 102 -8.57 -26.15 -19.85
C LEU A 102 -7.57 -26.02 -21.00
N PRO A 103 -7.19 -27.13 -21.67
CA PRO A 103 -6.27 -27.08 -22.80
C PRO A 103 -6.83 -26.21 -23.94
N VAL A 104 -6.00 -25.31 -24.49
CA VAL A 104 -6.41 -24.38 -25.56
C VAL A 104 -6.89 -25.13 -26.80
N ALA A 105 -6.24 -26.25 -27.15
CA ALA A 105 -6.64 -27.08 -28.28
C ALA A 105 -8.06 -27.63 -28.13
N GLU A 106 -8.42 -28.09 -26.93
CA GLU A 106 -9.74 -28.65 -26.61
C GLU A 106 -10.81 -27.56 -26.51
N LEU A 107 -10.46 -26.41 -25.95
CA LEU A 107 -11.32 -25.22 -25.94
C LEU A 107 -11.68 -24.82 -27.38
N LEU A 108 -10.68 -24.66 -28.25
CA LEU A 108 -10.91 -24.29 -29.65
C LEU A 108 -11.69 -25.36 -30.41
N ALA A 109 -11.41 -26.64 -30.18
CA ALA A 109 -12.15 -27.74 -30.79
C ALA A 109 -13.62 -27.72 -30.36
N THR A 110 -13.90 -27.47 -29.09
CA THR A 110 -15.26 -27.36 -28.56
C THR A 110 -15.98 -26.14 -29.15
N LEU A 111 -15.34 -24.97 -29.15
CA LEU A 111 -15.93 -23.73 -29.67
C LEU A 111 -16.21 -23.76 -31.17
N ARG A 112 -15.53 -24.62 -31.96
CA ARG A 112 -15.88 -24.84 -33.38
C ARG A 112 -17.27 -25.43 -33.57
N HIS A 113 -17.77 -26.18 -32.60
CA HIS A 113 -19.13 -26.73 -32.63
C HIS A 113 -20.18 -25.70 -32.15
N PHE A 114 -19.74 -24.60 -31.54
CA PHE A 114 -20.58 -23.53 -30.99
C PHE A 114 -20.07 -22.15 -31.46
N PRO A 115 -20.27 -21.78 -32.73
CA PRO A 115 -19.71 -20.55 -33.30
C PRO A 115 -20.21 -19.26 -32.62
N ASP A 116 -21.44 -19.24 -32.11
CA ASP A 116 -21.97 -18.12 -31.34
C ASP A 116 -21.26 -17.96 -29.98
N ALA A 117 -20.89 -19.07 -29.33
CA ALA A 117 -20.10 -19.07 -28.10
C ALA A 117 -18.70 -18.49 -28.33
N MET A 118 -18.06 -18.83 -29.45
CA MET A 118 -16.75 -18.27 -29.85
C MET A 118 -16.80 -16.74 -29.94
N LEU A 119 -17.84 -16.19 -30.58
CA LEU A 119 -17.99 -14.73 -30.73
C LEU A 119 -18.22 -14.02 -29.39
N ARG A 120 -18.97 -14.64 -28.46
CA ARG A 120 -19.21 -14.11 -27.11
C ARG A 120 -17.91 -14.07 -26.30
N LEU A 121 -17.15 -15.15 -26.29
CA LEU A 121 -15.82 -15.24 -25.66
C LEU A 121 -14.86 -14.19 -26.19
N MET A 122 -14.75 -14.05 -27.52
CA MET A 122 -13.87 -13.06 -28.15
C MET A 122 -14.24 -11.63 -27.75
N ARG A 123 -15.54 -11.28 -27.69
CA ARG A 123 -15.99 -9.95 -27.26
C ARG A 123 -15.64 -9.67 -25.81
N MET A 124 -15.79 -10.65 -24.93
CA MET A 124 -15.50 -10.49 -23.51
C MET A 124 -13.99 -10.40 -23.23
N ILE A 125 -13.16 -11.17 -23.92
CA ILE A 125 -11.69 -11.05 -23.85
C ILE A 125 -11.24 -9.69 -24.42
N THR A 126 -11.84 -9.23 -25.52
CA THR A 126 -11.58 -7.88 -26.08
C THR A 126 -12.00 -6.77 -25.12
N ARG A 127 -13.13 -6.92 -24.41
CA ARG A 127 -13.57 -5.99 -23.36
C ARG A 127 -12.56 -5.95 -22.21
N ARG A 128 -12.07 -7.12 -21.77
CA ARG A 128 -11.01 -7.23 -20.75
C ARG A 128 -9.69 -6.61 -21.19
N LEU A 129 -9.27 -6.80 -22.45
CA LEU A 129 -8.06 -6.16 -22.99
C LEU A 129 -8.15 -4.64 -22.96
N ARG A 130 -9.32 -4.07 -23.31
CA ARG A 130 -9.56 -2.62 -23.20
C ARG A 130 -9.61 -2.12 -21.75
N GLN A 131 -10.17 -2.91 -20.83
CA GLN A 131 -10.22 -2.60 -19.41
C GLN A 131 -8.82 -2.70 -18.74
N ASN A 132 -8.01 -3.71 -19.08
CA ASN A 132 -6.64 -3.85 -18.58
C ASN A 132 -5.72 -2.70 -19.05
N ALA A 133 -6.01 -2.07 -20.18
CA ALA A 133 -5.30 -0.88 -20.66
C ALA A 133 -5.72 0.43 -19.93
N HIS A 134 -6.89 0.47 -19.29
CA HIS A 134 -7.46 1.69 -18.68
C HIS A 134 -7.82 1.56 -17.19
N THR A 135 -7.58 0.40 -16.56
CA THR A 135 -8.10 0.10 -15.23
C THR A 135 -7.07 -0.68 -14.41
N GLN A 136 -5.99 -0.01 -14.02
CA GLN A 136 -5.11 -0.43 -12.90
C GLN A 136 -5.75 -0.17 -11.52
N SER A 137 -7.01 0.27 -11.48
CA SER A 137 -7.73 0.51 -10.24
C SER A 137 -9.22 0.45 -10.53
N ARG A 138 -9.98 -0.07 -9.57
CA ARG A 138 -11.46 -0.03 -9.47
C ARG A 138 -12.21 -1.23 -10.02
N THR A 139 -12.04 -2.36 -9.35
CA THR A 139 -13.23 -3.07 -8.87
C THR A 139 -13.11 -3.25 -7.37
N THR A 140 -13.99 -2.57 -6.64
CA THR A 140 -14.41 -2.82 -5.26
C THR A 140 -15.07 -4.21 -5.15
N VAL A 141 -14.50 -5.24 -5.76
CA VAL A 141 -14.81 -6.61 -5.35
C VAL A 141 -14.37 -6.66 -3.90
N ARG A 142 -15.34 -6.85 -2.98
CA ARG A 142 -15.08 -7.14 -1.57
C ARG A 142 -13.93 -8.13 -1.53
N ARG A 143 -12.71 -7.66 -1.25
CA ARG A 143 -11.54 -8.53 -1.19
C ARG A 143 -11.84 -9.51 -0.07
N ARG A 144 -11.98 -10.78 -0.45
CA ARG A 144 -12.07 -11.84 0.53
C ARG A 144 -10.67 -12.02 1.05
N ASN A 145 -10.49 -11.87 2.36
CA ASN A 145 -9.18 -11.87 2.97
C ASN A 145 -9.13 -12.97 4.04
N SER A 146 -8.19 -13.88 3.91
CA SER A 146 -7.78 -14.78 4.98
C SER A 146 -6.55 -14.22 5.71
N PHE A 147 -6.61 -14.23 7.04
CA PHE A 147 -5.54 -13.77 7.91
C PHE A 147 -5.06 -14.93 8.76
N ALA A 148 -3.78 -15.29 8.69
CA ALA A 148 -3.19 -16.17 9.70
C ALA A 148 -2.69 -15.34 10.87
N VAL A 149 -3.22 -15.58 12.06
CA VAL A 149 -2.70 -15.02 13.31
C VAL A 149 -1.85 -16.10 13.96
N ILE A 150 -0.53 -15.91 13.92
CA ILE A 150 0.44 -16.87 14.42
C ILE A 150 1.15 -16.38 15.66
N TYR A 151 1.49 -17.30 16.55
CA TYR A 151 2.29 -17.03 17.74
C TYR A 151 3.76 -16.84 17.36
N GLY A 152 4.31 -15.64 17.53
CA GLY A 152 5.76 -15.43 17.39
C GLY A 152 6.54 -16.23 18.42
N THR A 153 6.04 -16.25 19.66
CA THR A 153 6.50 -17.14 20.74
C THR A 153 5.28 -17.74 21.46
N PRO A 154 5.41 -18.88 22.17
CA PRO A 154 4.27 -19.51 22.83
C PRO A 154 3.54 -18.63 23.86
N GLY A 155 4.23 -17.64 24.44
CA GLY A 155 3.64 -16.67 25.39
C GLY A 155 2.98 -15.46 24.73
N ALA A 156 3.06 -15.31 23.42
CA ALA A 156 2.48 -14.15 22.72
C ALA A 156 0.95 -14.15 22.78
N ALA A 157 0.35 -12.95 22.80
CA ALA A 157 -1.09 -12.77 22.92
C ALA A 157 -1.87 -12.99 21.60
N ALA A 158 -1.50 -14.01 20.82
CA ALA A 158 -2.07 -14.24 19.49
C ALA A 158 -3.58 -14.53 19.51
N GLN A 159 -4.04 -15.29 20.51
CA GLN A 159 -5.47 -15.54 20.72
C GLN A 159 -6.26 -14.24 20.94
N GLN A 160 -5.74 -13.32 21.76
CA GLN A 160 -6.39 -12.02 21.99
C GLN A 160 -6.46 -11.20 20.70
N VAL A 161 -5.36 -11.16 19.94
CA VAL A 161 -5.31 -10.47 18.64
C VAL A 161 -6.34 -11.06 17.68
N ALA A 162 -6.39 -12.39 17.54
CA ALA A 162 -7.30 -13.06 16.63
C ALA A 162 -8.78 -12.81 16.98
N GLN A 163 -9.13 -12.90 18.28
CA GLN A 163 -10.49 -12.63 18.75
C GLN A 163 -10.91 -11.17 18.54
N ARG A 164 -10.05 -10.22 18.89
CA ARG A 164 -10.33 -8.78 18.73
C ARG A 164 -10.40 -8.39 17.26
N LEU A 165 -9.45 -8.86 16.44
CA LEU A 165 -9.46 -8.63 15.00
C LEU A 165 -10.74 -9.21 14.37
N ASN A 166 -11.11 -10.45 14.70
CA ASN A 166 -12.33 -11.05 14.18
C ASN A 166 -13.58 -10.24 14.58
N ALA A 167 -13.69 -9.80 15.83
CA ALA A 167 -14.81 -8.98 16.27
C ALA A 167 -14.92 -7.64 15.50
N GLU A 168 -13.80 -6.94 15.30
CA GLU A 168 -13.79 -5.69 14.53
C GLU A 168 -14.07 -5.91 13.03
N LEU A 169 -13.66 -7.04 12.46
CA LEU A 169 -14.01 -7.40 11.09
C LEU A 169 -15.51 -7.71 10.98
N HIS A 170 -16.06 -8.45 11.95
CA HIS A 170 -17.46 -8.87 11.99
C HIS A 170 -18.43 -7.69 12.02
N ASN A 171 -18.05 -6.60 12.70
CA ASN A 171 -18.83 -5.37 12.79
C ASN A 171 -19.12 -4.74 11.42
N VAL A 172 -18.26 -4.98 10.42
CA VAL A 172 -18.38 -4.38 9.08
C VAL A 172 -18.84 -5.41 8.03
N SER A 173 -18.43 -6.66 8.18
CA SER A 173 -18.76 -7.73 7.24
C SER A 173 -18.60 -9.08 7.90
N ALA A 174 -19.39 -10.08 7.48
CA ALA A 174 -19.32 -11.43 8.02
C ALA A 174 -17.87 -11.94 8.08
N SER A 175 -17.45 -12.32 9.27
CA SER A 175 -16.13 -12.90 9.54
C SER A 175 -16.24 -14.12 10.43
N LEU A 176 -15.28 -15.03 10.31
CA LEU A 176 -15.19 -16.23 11.13
C LEU A 176 -13.76 -16.41 11.65
N LEU A 177 -13.65 -16.73 12.94
CA LEU A 177 -12.41 -17.18 13.58
C LEU A 177 -12.39 -18.71 13.56
N VAL A 178 -11.31 -19.29 13.04
CA VAL A 178 -11.09 -20.73 12.95
C VAL A 178 -9.79 -21.08 13.64
N ASP A 179 -9.86 -22.02 14.57
CA ASP A 179 -8.71 -22.64 15.24
C ASP A 179 -8.74 -24.16 15.07
N ALA A 180 -7.66 -24.84 15.47
CA ALA A 180 -7.56 -26.30 15.34
C ALA A 180 -8.73 -27.04 16.03
N ALA A 181 -9.16 -26.55 17.21
CA ALA A 181 -10.23 -27.16 17.98
C ALA A 181 -11.58 -27.07 17.25
N SER A 182 -11.88 -25.93 16.63
CA SER A 182 -13.10 -25.72 15.84
C SER A 182 -13.15 -26.63 14.60
N VAL A 183 -12.01 -26.88 13.96
CA VAL A 183 -11.89 -27.80 12.82
C VAL A 183 -12.11 -29.24 13.28
N ASP A 184 -11.43 -29.66 14.33
CA ASP A 184 -11.52 -31.02 14.88
C ASP A 184 -12.94 -31.33 15.38
N ALA A 185 -13.65 -30.35 15.91
CA ALA A 185 -15.05 -30.50 16.33
C ALA A 185 -16.00 -30.82 15.16
N VAL A 186 -15.69 -30.34 13.95
CA VAL A 186 -16.54 -30.53 12.74
C VAL A 186 -16.10 -31.75 11.94
N LEU A 187 -14.80 -31.95 11.75
CA LEU A 187 -14.27 -32.98 10.85
C LEU A 187 -13.84 -34.27 11.57
N GLY A 188 -13.70 -34.23 12.90
CA GLY A 188 -13.21 -35.30 13.77
C GLY A 188 -11.85 -34.97 14.39
N ALA A 189 -11.56 -35.56 15.54
CA ALA A 189 -10.30 -35.33 16.27
C ALA A 189 -9.07 -35.62 15.40
N GLY A 190 -8.10 -34.69 15.39
CA GLY A 190 -6.87 -34.79 14.60
C GLY A 190 -7.01 -34.39 13.14
N ALA A 191 -8.19 -33.94 12.69
CA ALA A 191 -8.40 -33.49 11.31
C ALA A 191 -7.58 -32.24 10.96
N SER A 192 -7.45 -31.30 11.89
CA SER A 192 -6.64 -30.08 11.75
C SER A 192 -5.15 -30.36 11.50
N ALA A 193 -4.66 -31.52 11.97
CA ALA A 193 -3.28 -31.95 11.79
C ALA A 193 -3.07 -32.82 10.52
N ALA A 194 -4.09 -33.03 9.68
CA ALA A 194 -3.99 -33.94 8.56
C ALA A 194 -3.09 -33.43 7.42
N ASP A 195 -2.03 -34.18 7.14
CA ASP A 195 -0.97 -33.87 6.17
C ASP A 195 -0.96 -34.78 4.93
N SER A 196 -1.74 -35.88 4.90
CA SER A 196 -1.77 -36.82 3.76
C SER A 196 -3.16 -37.23 3.25
N ASN A 197 -3.25 -37.24 1.91
CA ASN A 197 -4.35 -37.58 1.00
C ASN A 197 -5.79 -37.35 1.52
N GLY A 198 -6.42 -38.36 2.13
CA GLY A 198 -7.87 -38.34 2.41
C GLY A 198 -8.31 -37.34 3.48
N GLY A 199 -7.54 -37.21 4.57
CA GLY A 199 -7.84 -36.26 5.65
C GLY A 199 -7.55 -34.82 5.22
N ASN A 200 -6.46 -34.62 4.50
CA ASN A 200 -6.07 -33.32 3.96
C ASN A 200 -7.11 -32.79 2.97
N HIS A 201 -7.62 -33.63 2.06
CA HIS A 201 -8.63 -33.21 1.09
C HIS A 201 -9.91 -32.70 1.77
N ARG A 202 -10.43 -33.43 2.78
CA ARG A 202 -11.61 -33.00 3.54
C ARG A 202 -11.39 -31.67 4.27
N LEU A 203 -10.21 -31.48 4.86
CA LEU A 203 -9.85 -30.23 5.51
C LEU A 203 -9.80 -29.07 4.50
N VAL A 204 -9.14 -29.26 3.36
CA VAL A 204 -9.04 -28.25 2.30
C VAL A 204 -10.42 -27.90 1.75
N GLU A 205 -11.29 -28.87 1.48
CA GLU A 205 -12.66 -28.59 1.04
C GLU A 205 -13.47 -27.82 2.09
N TYR A 206 -13.32 -28.16 3.37
CA TYR A 206 -13.98 -27.44 4.46
C TYR A 206 -13.52 -25.99 4.54
N LEU A 207 -12.19 -25.74 4.55
CA LEU A 207 -11.65 -24.38 4.58
C LEU A 207 -12.08 -23.57 3.35
N ASN A 208 -12.07 -24.18 2.16
CA ASN A 208 -12.57 -23.54 0.94
C ASN A 208 -14.06 -23.16 1.03
N THR A 209 -14.86 -23.97 1.73
CA THR A 209 -16.28 -23.67 1.98
C THR A 209 -16.41 -22.47 2.91
N LEU A 210 -15.64 -22.42 3.99
CA LEU A 210 -15.63 -21.26 4.90
C LEU A 210 -15.20 -19.98 4.19
N GLU A 211 -14.16 -20.03 3.35
CA GLU A 211 -13.75 -18.90 2.50
C GLU A 211 -14.83 -18.50 1.47
N ALA A 212 -15.65 -19.45 1.04
CA ALA A 212 -16.76 -19.20 0.14
C ALA A 212 -17.90 -18.45 0.84
N GLU A 213 -18.15 -18.73 2.10
CA GLU A 213 -19.25 -18.18 2.91
C GLU A 213 -18.89 -16.90 3.65
N HIS A 214 -17.64 -16.76 4.09
CA HIS A 214 -17.17 -15.63 4.90
C HIS A 214 -16.20 -14.74 4.11
N PRO A 215 -16.53 -13.45 3.89
CA PRO A 215 -15.60 -12.48 3.31
C PRO A 215 -14.27 -12.35 4.06
N HIS A 216 -14.27 -12.54 5.38
CA HIS A 216 -13.06 -12.49 6.18
C HIS A 216 -12.90 -13.75 7.01
N LEU A 217 -11.76 -14.42 6.87
CA LEU A 217 -11.42 -15.61 7.65
C LEU A 217 -10.20 -15.31 8.50
N VAL A 218 -10.27 -15.54 9.81
CA VAL A 218 -9.13 -15.41 10.73
C VAL A 218 -8.73 -16.81 11.17
N LEU A 219 -7.56 -17.27 10.76
CA LEU A 219 -6.98 -18.56 11.11
C LEU A 219 -6.03 -18.37 12.29
N LEU A 220 -6.38 -18.89 13.47
CA LEU A 220 -5.52 -18.85 14.66
C LEU A 220 -4.67 -20.12 14.71
N SER A 221 -3.35 -19.98 14.68
CA SER A 221 -2.45 -21.13 14.87
C SER A 221 -2.46 -21.63 16.31
N ASN A 222 -1.96 -22.84 16.53
CA ASN A 222 -1.57 -23.26 17.88
C ASN A 222 -0.30 -22.50 18.32
N PRO A 223 -0.01 -22.42 19.63
CA PRO A 223 1.25 -21.84 20.14
C PRO A 223 2.49 -22.61 19.69
N GLN A 224 2.34 -23.91 19.44
CA GLN A 224 3.39 -24.80 18.95
C GLN A 224 3.46 -24.76 17.43
N ALA A 225 4.67 -24.91 16.89
CA ALA A 225 4.88 -25.01 15.45
C ALA A 225 4.49 -26.42 14.96
N ASP A 226 3.25 -26.58 14.53
CA ASP A 226 2.65 -27.84 14.12
C ASP A 226 2.06 -27.80 12.69
N ALA A 227 1.42 -28.90 12.27
CA ALA A 227 0.81 -29.01 10.95
C ALA A 227 -0.32 -27.97 10.73
N TRP A 228 -1.08 -27.65 11.79
CA TRP A 228 -2.12 -26.63 11.72
C TRP A 228 -1.54 -25.23 11.54
N ALA A 229 -0.47 -24.88 12.26
CA ALA A 229 0.22 -23.61 12.07
C ALA A 229 0.75 -23.44 10.64
N ARG A 230 1.36 -24.50 10.08
CA ARG A 230 1.78 -24.51 8.67
C ARG A 230 0.59 -24.31 7.72
N ARG A 231 -0.55 -24.96 8.01
CA ARG A 231 -1.78 -24.80 7.22
C ARG A 231 -2.30 -23.36 7.27
N CYS A 232 -2.32 -22.74 8.46
CA CYS A 232 -2.72 -21.34 8.60
C CYS A 232 -1.86 -20.45 7.70
N MET A 233 -0.53 -20.59 7.76
CA MET A 233 0.39 -19.82 6.91
C MET A 233 0.14 -20.06 5.42
N ALA A 234 -0.06 -21.32 5.02
CA ALA A 234 -0.29 -21.69 3.63
C ALA A 234 -1.62 -21.16 3.07
N GLN A 235 -2.65 -21.01 3.90
CA GLN A 235 -3.99 -20.54 3.48
C GLN A 235 -4.24 -19.04 3.67
N ALA A 236 -3.26 -18.30 4.18
CA ALA A 236 -3.41 -16.88 4.45
C ALA A 236 -3.10 -16.00 3.24
N ASP A 237 -3.85 -14.93 3.08
CA ASP A 237 -3.50 -13.84 2.16
C ASP A 237 -2.56 -12.83 2.84
N ARG A 238 -2.56 -12.79 4.18
CA ARG A 238 -1.61 -12.06 5.04
C ARG A 238 -1.31 -12.84 6.32
N ILE A 239 -0.04 -12.84 6.74
CA ILE A 239 0.40 -13.54 7.95
C ILE A 239 0.73 -12.50 9.03
N LEU A 240 0.04 -12.57 10.16
CA LEU A 240 0.19 -11.70 11.32
C LEU A 240 0.96 -12.44 12.41
N VAL A 241 2.22 -12.06 12.62
CA VAL A 241 3.06 -12.62 13.67
C VAL A 241 2.88 -11.79 14.92
N VAL A 242 2.24 -12.36 15.93
CA VAL A 242 2.01 -11.68 17.21
C VAL A 242 3.22 -11.89 18.10
N ILE A 243 3.83 -10.80 18.54
CA ILE A 243 5.08 -10.85 19.31
C ILE A 243 4.93 -10.19 20.68
N ASP A 244 5.76 -10.64 21.62
CA ASP A 244 6.03 -9.91 22.86
C ASP A 244 7.21 -8.96 22.62
N PRO A 245 7.12 -7.67 22.99
CA PRO A 245 8.20 -6.69 22.83
C PRO A 245 9.56 -7.13 23.39
N GLN A 246 9.57 -7.94 24.45
CA GLN A 246 10.78 -8.39 25.14
C GLN A 246 11.33 -9.71 24.60
N SER A 247 10.58 -10.38 23.74
CA SER A 247 10.97 -11.69 23.19
C SER A 247 11.89 -11.55 21.98
N GLN A 248 12.80 -12.52 21.80
CA GLN A 248 13.66 -12.64 20.62
C GLN A 248 13.00 -13.51 19.54
N PRO A 249 13.32 -13.30 18.25
CA PRO A 249 12.71 -14.02 17.13
C PRO A 249 13.22 -15.46 16.95
N ASP A 250 13.74 -16.09 18.00
CA ASP A 250 14.31 -17.44 17.97
C ASP A 250 13.28 -18.46 18.47
N SER A 251 12.32 -18.80 17.61
CA SER A 251 11.28 -19.78 17.90
C SER A 251 11.09 -20.79 16.76
N ALA A 252 10.60 -21.99 17.09
CA ALA A 252 10.27 -23.00 16.10
C ALA A 252 9.21 -22.50 15.09
N MET A 253 8.32 -21.58 15.50
CA MET A 253 7.32 -20.99 14.62
C MET A 253 7.97 -20.09 13.56
N VAL A 254 8.97 -19.30 13.96
CA VAL A 254 9.71 -18.42 13.03
C VAL A 254 10.47 -19.24 12.00
N GLU A 255 11.17 -20.30 12.41
CA GLU A 255 11.89 -21.16 11.46
C GLU A 255 10.91 -21.93 10.55
N MET A 256 9.75 -22.36 11.06
CA MET A 256 8.69 -22.94 10.22
C MET A 256 8.19 -21.95 9.16
N LEU A 257 7.92 -20.70 9.53
CA LEU A 257 7.45 -19.68 8.59
C LEU A 257 8.49 -19.40 7.51
N ARG A 258 9.76 -19.23 7.89
CA ARG A 258 10.87 -19.01 6.93
C ARG A 258 11.06 -20.20 5.98
N GLY A 259 10.85 -21.43 6.48
CA GLY A 259 10.91 -22.66 5.68
C GLY A 259 9.64 -22.98 4.90
N SER A 260 8.54 -22.22 5.08
CA SER A 260 7.24 -22.56 4.50
C SER A 260 7.12 -22.24 3.00
N GLY A 261 7.96 -21.33 2.48
CA GLY A 261 7.84 -20.83 1.11
C GLY A 261 6.64 -19.90 0.87
N ALA A 262 5.91 -19.52 1.93
CA ALA A 262 4.73 -18.66 1.85
C ALA A 262 5.04 -17.34 1.13
N GLN A 263 4.19 -16.96 0.17
CA GLN A 263 4.29 -15.72 -0.60
C GLN A 263 3.42 -14.58 -0.03
N ALA A 264 2.64 -14.87 1.02
CA ALA A 264 1.82 -13.90 1.71
C ALA A 264 2.71 -12.91 2.48
N PRO A 265 2.41 -11.59 2.43
CA PRO A 265 3.16 -10.61 3.22
C PRO A 265 3.05 -10.93 4.72
N VAL A 266 4.21 -10.94 5.37
CA VAL A 266 4.35 -11.14 6.81
C VAL A 266 4.35 -9.79 7.50
N GLU A 267 3.52 -9.64 8.53
CA GLU A 267 3.36 -8.41 9.29
C GLU A 267 3.45 -8.71 10.79
N VAL A 268 4.15 -7.85 11.52
CA VAL A 268 4.32 -8.02 12.97
C VAL A 268 3.22 -7.28 13.71
N VAL A 269 2.53 -7.92 14.65
CA VAL A 269 1.56 -7.27 15.54
C VAL A 269 2.12 -7.29 16.95
N MET A 270 2.30 -6.11 17.54
CA MET A 270 2.80 -5.96 18.89
C MET A 270 1.75 -5.24 19.74
N LEU A 271 1.28 -5.93 20.78
CA LEU A 271 0.45 -5.33 21.81
C LEU A 271 1.35 -4.55 22.76
N ARG A 272 1.16 -3.24 22.85
CA ARG A 272 1.96 -2.39 23.74
C ARG A 272 1.14 -1.24 24.30
N PRO A 273 1.35 -0.86 25.57
CA PRO A 273 0.80 0.38 26.10
C PRO A 273 1.50 1.60 25.48
N ASP A 274 0.91 2.77 25.68
CA ASP A 274 1.48 4.01 25.19
C ASP A 274 2.84 4.32 25.86
N GLY A 275 3.79 4.85 25.10
CA GLY A 275 5.14 5.18 25.59
C GLY A 275 6.08 3.98 25.85
N ALA A 276 5.63 2.73 25.76
CA ALA A 276 6.52 1.56 25.84
C ALA A 276 7.56 1.57 24.71
N GLY A 277 8.77 1.07 24.95
CA GLY A 277 9.80 0.94 23.90
C GLY A 277 9.42 -0.05 22.79
N VAL A 278 10.16 -0.03 21.68
CA VAL A 278 9.95 -0.97 20.55
C VAL A 278 10.64 -2.33 20.75
N GLY A 279 11.42 -2.49 21.82
CA GLY A 279 12.08 -3.75 22.16
C GLY A 279 12.90 -4.31 21.00
N GLU A 280 12.71 -5.60 20.72
CA GLU A 280 13.43 -6.34 19.67
C GLU A 280 12.78 -6.24 18.28
N LEU A 281 11.88 -5.26 18.04
CA LEU A 281 11.08 -5.17 16.80
C LEU A 281 11.93 -5.23 15.53
N LEU A 282 13.05 -4.50 15.46
CA LEU A 282 13.89 -4.47 14.26
C LEU A 282 14.48 -5.85 13.94
N ARG A 283 14.86 -6.64 14.96
CA ARG A 283 15.34 -8.00 14.76
C ARG A 283 14.21 -8.92 14.30
N TRP A 284 13.00 -8.74 14.84
CA TRP A 284 11.81 -9.46 14.36
C TRP A 284 11.53 -9.13 12.89
N MET A 285 11.52 -7.86 12.53
CA MET A 285 11.29 -7.39 11.16
C MET A 285 12.31 -7.97 10.18
N ASP A 286 13.60 -7.93 10.53
CA ASP A 286 14.69 -8.46 9.70
C ASP A 286 14.62 -9.99 9.56
N LYS A 287 14.48 -10.71 10.68
CA LYS A 287 14.44 -12.18 10.68
C LYS A 287 13.24 -12.74 9.89
N LEU A 288 12.11 -12.04 9.93
CA LEU A 288 10.87 -12.43 9.26
C LEU A 288 10.77 -11.92 7.82
N ASP A 289 11.69 -11.05 7.37
CA ASP A 289 11.51 -10.24 6.16
C ASP A 289 10.13 -9.56 6.12
N ALA A 290 9.74 -8.97 7.26
CA ALA A 290 8.39 -8.47 7.46
C ALA A 290 8.11 -7.23 6.60
N ALA A 291 6.96 -7.23 5.93
CA ALA A 291 6.49 -6.12 5.10
C ALA A 291 6.09 -4.87 5.93
N GLY A 292 5.83 -5.04 7.23
CA GLY A 292 5.43 -3.96 8.13
C GLY A 292 5.11 -4.46 9.54
N HIS A 293 4.75 -3.53 10.42
CA HIS A 293 4.31 -3.84 11.77
C HIS A 293 3.13 -2.95 12.20
N PHE A 294 2.44 -3.38 13.25
CA PHE A 294 1.37 -2.67 13.92
C PHE A 294 1.61 -2.61 15.41
N PHE A 295 1.39 -1.42 15.98
CA PHE A 295 1.29 -1.24 17.42
C PHE A 295 -0.16 -1.08 17.82
N VAL A 296 -0.62 -1.93 18.73
CA VAL A 296 -2.01 -1.91 19.20
C VAL A 296 -2.02 -1.76 20.71
N ARG A 297 -2.69 -0.73 21.21
CA ARG A 297 -2.98 -0.61 22.65
C ARG A 297 -4.19 -1.48 22.97
N PRO A 298 -4.06 -2.51 23.83
CA PRO A 298 -5.15 -3.44 24.08
C PRO A 298 -6.44 -2.76 24.55
N GLN A 299 -6.32 -1.68 25.33
CA GLN A 299 -7.46 -0.96 25.91
C GLN A 299 -8.14 0.04 24.96
N LEU A 300 -7.54 0.35 23.80
CA LEU A 300 -8.04 1.41 22.94
C LEU A 300 -8.67 0.86 21.65
N GLU A 301 -9.98 1.02 21.52
CA GLU A 301 -10.73 0.53 20.35
C GLU A 301 -10.26 1.12 19.02
N SER A 302 -9.78 2.37 19.00
CA SER A 302 -9.35 3.00 17.75
C SER A 302 -8.13 2.32 17.11
N ASP A 303 -7.26 1.68 17.91
CA ASP A 303 -6.13 0.90 17.38
C ASP A 303 -6.62 -0.39 16.71
N TRP A 304 -7.58 -1.08 17.33
CA TRP A 304 -8.19 -2.29 16.75
C TRP A 304 -8.97 -1.98 15.47
N LYS A 305 -9.73 -0.89 15.46
CA LYS A 305 -10.44 -0.42 14.26
C LYS A 305 -9.47 -0.05 13.14
N SER A 306 -8.34 0.60 13.46
CA SER A 306 -7.31 0.92 12.48
C SER A 306 -6.64 -0.35 11.91
N LEU A 307 -6.26 -1.29 12.78
CA LEU A 307 -5.70 -2.58 12.36
C LEU A 307 -6.66 -3.31 11.41
N SER A 308 -7.92 -3.47 11.81
CA SER A 308 -8.96 -4.14 11.02
C SER A 308 -9.15 -3.48 9.66
N ARG A 309 -9.25 -2.14 9.61
CA ARG A 309 -9.36 -1.39 8.35
C ARG A 309 -8.15 -1.61 7.44
N GLN A 310 -6.93 -1.45 7.95
CA GLN A 310 -5.71 -1.58 7.16
C GLN A 310 -5.52 -2.99 6.60
N LEU A 311 -5.85 -4.02 7.37
CA LEU A 311 -5.74 -5.42 6.96
C LEU A 311 -6.81 -5.83 5.94
N SER A 312 -8.02 -5.29 6.06
CA SER A 312 -9.13 -5.55 5.13
C SER A 312 -9.11 -4.66 3.88
N GLY A 313 -8.09 -3.80 3.71
CA GLY A 313 -8.00 -2.86 2.59
C GLY A 313 -9.02 -1.72 2.66
N ARG A 314 -9.51 -1.42 3.86
CA ARG A 314 -10.46 -0.33 4.18
C ARG A 314 -9.80 0.81 4.96
N GLY A 315 -8.48 0.79 5.11
CA GLY A 315 -7.73 1.86 5.77
C GLY A 315 -7.73 3.13 4.93
N ILE A 316 -7.60 4.28 5.60
CA ILE A 316 -7.45 5.57 4.92
C ILE A 316 -5.99 6.00 5.00
N GLY A 317 -5.33 5.98 3.85
CA GLY A 317 -3.98 6.47 3.66
C GLY A 317 -4.00 7.93 3.21
N VAL A 318 -3.22 8.79 3.87
CA VAL A 318 -3.09 10.21 3.49
C VAL A 318 -1.71 10.50 2.93
N VAL A 319 -1.67 11.12 1.75
CA VAL A 319 -0.42 11.52 1.09
C VAL A 319 -0.34 13.03 1.01
N PHE A 320 0.71 13.61 1.58
CA PHE A 320 0.98 15.04 1.53
C PHE A 320 2.07 15.36 0.51
N GLY A 321 1.72 16.15 -0.50
CA GLY A 321 2.65 16.63 -1.51
C GLY A 321 3.62 17.71 -1.02
N GLY A 322 4.74 17.86 -1.72
CA GLY A 322 5.76 18.90 -1.46
C GLY A 322 5.40 20.25 -2.08
N GLY A 323 5.71 21.36 -1.39
CA GLY A 323 5.42 22.71 -1.92
C GLY A 323 5.76 23.90 -1.02
N GLY A 324 6.71 23.76 -0.08
CA GLY A 324 7.10 24.84 0.84
C GLY A 324 5.94 25.35 1.69
N ALA A 325 5.80 26.67 1.84
CA ALA A 325 4.75 27.34 2.64
C ALA A 325 3.32 26.92 2.22
N ARG A 326 3.11 26.55 0.96
CA ARG A 326 1.80 26.08 0.48
C ARG A 326 1.35 24.79 1.18
N GLY A 327 2.30 24.02 1.70
CA GLY A 327 2.03 22.82 2.50
C GLY A 327 1.22 23.09 3.76
N PHE A 328 1.07 24.35 4.21
CA PHE A 328 0.13 24.69 5.30
C PHE A 328 -1.33 24.34 4.97
N ALA A 329 -1.69 24.18 3.69
CA ALA A 329 -3.03 23.73 3.29
C ALA A 329 -3.34 22.30 3.78
N HIS A 330 -2.30 21.48 4.01
CA HIS A 330 -2.43 20.13 4.57
C HIS A 330 -3.06 20.14 5.97
N LEU A 331 -2.81 21.19 6.77
CA LEU A 331 -3.45 21.35 8.07
C LEU A 331 -4.96 21.59 7.96
N GLY A 332 -5.38 22.33 6.92
CA GLY A 332 -6.79 22.52 6.61
C GLY A 332 -7.47 21.21 6.23
N LEU A 333 -6.79 20.35 5.46
CA LEU A 333 -7.26 18.99 5.17
C LEU A 333 -7.40 18.14 6.44
N LEU A 334 -6.38 18.13 7.30
CA LEU A 334 -6.42 17.37 8.55
C LEU A 334 -7.57 17.81 9.44
N ARG A 335 -7.81 19.12 9.53
CA ARG A 335 -8.98 19.67 10.24
C ARG A 335 -10.30 19.17 9.64
N ALA A 336 -10.45 19.25 8.31
CA ALA A 336 -11.66 18.79 7.62
C ALA A 336 -11.90 17.28 7.83
N MET A 337 -10.84 16.46 7.76
CA MET A 337 -10.93 15.02 8.03
C MET A 337 -11.37 14.74 9.46
N GLN A 338 -10.84 15.47 10.44
CA GLN A 338 -11.24 15.34 11.84
C GLN A 338 -12.72 15.71 12.04
N GLU A 339 -13.20 16.79 11.43
CA GLU A 339 -14.63 17.19 11.51
C GLU A 339 -15.57 16.22 10.79
N LEU A 340 -15.08 15.43 9.83
CA LEU A 340 -15.84 14.41 9.10
C LEU A 340 -15.70 12.98 9.66
N ASP A 341 -15.02 12.83 10.80
CA ASP A 341 -14.68 11.54 11.42
C ASP A 341 -13.92 10.58 10.48
N LEU A 342 -13.12 11.12 9.56
CA LEU A 342 -12.25 10.34 8.68
C LEU A 342 -10.90 10.09 9.37
N PRO A 343 -10.59 8.85 9.79
CA PRO A 343 -9.32 8.54 10.43
C PRO A 343 -8.16 8.63 9.44
N VAL A 344 -6.96 8.88 9.97
CA VAL A 344 -5.70 8.69 9.24
C VAL A 344 -5.05 7.43 9.77
N ASP A 345 -5.15 6.33 9.01
CA ASP A 345 -4.62 5.03 9.42
C ASP A 345 -3.13 4.88 9.07
N LEU A 346 -2.73 5.46 7.94
CA LEU A 346 -1.34 5.53 7.50
C LEU A 346 -1.09 6.84 6.74
N VAL A 347 0.15 7.32 6.77
CA VAL A 347 0.46 8.65 6.23
C VAL A 347 1.84 8.68 5.59
N GLY A 348 1.99 9.43 4.52
CA GLY A 348 3.29 9.65 3.91
C GLY A 348 3.38 10.98 3.19
N GLY A 349 4.60 11.39 2.86
CA GLY A 349 4.76 12.66 2.17
C GLY A 349 6.15 12.96 1.67
N THR A 350 6.27 14.15 1.08
CA THR A 350 7.50 14.64 0.49
C THR A 350 7.72 16.10 0.86
N SER A 351 8.96 16.47 1.21
CA SER A 351 9.30 17.84 1.61
C SER A 351 8.42 18.32 2.76
N MET A 352 7.79 19.49 2.65
CA MET A 352 6.82 19.97 3.65
C MET A 352 5.71 18.94 3.95
N GLY A 353 5.32 18.12 2.97
CA GLY A 353 4.39 17.03 3.19
C GLY A 353 4.96 15.92 4.09
N ALA A 354 6.26 15.61 3.99
CA ALA A 354 6.91 14.67 4.90
C ALA A 354 6.92 15.19 6.35
N PHE A 355 7.09 16.50 6.55
CA PHE A 355 7.00 17.13 7.86
C PHE A 355 5.62 16.99 8.50
N PHE A 356 4.54 17.32 7.78
CA PHE A 356 3.17 17.15 8.30
C PHE A 356 2.77 15.68 8.43
N ALA A 357 3.25 14.81 7.54
CA ALA A 357 3.07 13.36 7.68
C ALA A 357 3.75 12.83 8.96
N ALA A 358 4.97 13.28 9.27
CA ALA A 358 5.72 12.86 10.45
C ALA A 358 5.02 13.31 11.74
N LEU A 359 4.53 14.55 11.78
CA LEU A 359 3.74 15.05 12.91
C LEU A 359 2.46 14.24 13.10
N THR A 360 1.73 13.97 12.01
CA THR A 360 0.50 13.17 12.03
C THR A 360 0.76 11.74 12.53
N ALA A 361 1.87 11.13 12.10
CA ALA A 361 2.28 9.79 12.52
C ALA A 361 2.72 9.74 13.99
N CYS A 362 3.29 10.84 14.50
CA CYS A 362 3.60 11.04 15.92
C CYS A 362 2.36 11.28 16.79
N GLY A 363 1.18 11.49 16.18
CA GLY A 363 -0.08 11.66 16.90
C GLY A 363 -0.44 13.11 17.25
N TYR A 364 0.29 14.11 16.76
CA TYR A 364 -0.07 15.51 16.97
C TYR A 364 -1.37 15.85 16.22
N ASP A 365 -2.30 16.51 16.89
CA ASP A 365 -3.53 17.01 16.26
C ASP A 365 -3.28 18.23 15.37
N HIS A 366 -4.28 18.65 14.60
CA HIS A 366 -4.11 19.75 13.63
C HIS A 366 -3.75 21.10 14.28
N GLU A 367 -4.19 21.38 15.51
CA GLU A 367 -3.88 22.63 16.22
C GLU A 367 -2.46 22.60 16.81
N GLU A 368 -2.04 21.46 17.36
CA GLU A 368 -0.65 21.23 17.77
C GLU A 368 0.30 21.37 16.58
N GLN A 369 -0.04 20.76 15.44
CA GLN A 369 0.73 20.88 14.20
C GLN A 369 0.79 22.33 13.72
N ARG A 370 -0.33 23.07 13.76
CA ARG A 370 -0.37 24.50 13.43
C ARG A 370 0.55 25.32 14.33
N ARG A 371 0.54 25.08 15.65
CA ARG A 371 1.42 25.77 16.61
C ARG A 371 2.89 25.46 16.34
N ILE A 372 3.24 24.19 16.12
CA ILE A 372 4.62 23.77 15.80
C ILE A 372 5.08 24.40 14.49
N ALA A 373 4.23 24.40 13.46
CA ALA A 373 4.52 24.99 12.15
C ALA A 373 4.72 26.51 12.24
N ARG A 374 3.84 27.22 12.96
CA ARG A 374 3.97 28.68 13.20
C ARG A 374 5.30 29.00 13.86
N GLU A 375 5.64 28.27 14.93
CA GLU A 375 6.87 28.52 15.66
C GLU A 375 8.12 28.26 14.80
N THR A 376 8.08 27.19 13.99
CA THR A 376 9.21 26.73 13.19
C THR A 376 9.47 27.62 11.97
N PHE A 377 8.44 28.01 11.23
CA PHE A 377 8.60 28.67 9.93
C PHE A 377 8.25 30.17 9.96
N VAL A 378 7.37 30.61 10.88
CA VAL A 378 6.86 31.99 10.90
C VAL A 378 7.55 32.82 11.97
N ASN A 379 7.49 32.37 13.23
CA ASN A 379 7.97 33.16 14.37
C ASN A 379 9.49 33.15 14.48
N ARG A 380 10.12 31.96 14.47
CA ARG A 380 11.59 31.82 14.62
C ARG A 380 12.35 31.66 13.31
N ASN A 381 11.67 31.20 12.25
CA ASN A 381 12.23 30.94 10.92
C ASN A 381 13.59 30.19 10.95
N PHE A 382 13.56 28.90 11.27
CA PHE A 382 14.76 28.06 11.43
C PHE A 382 15.55 27.78 10.14
N LEU A 383 15.11 28.30 8.98
CA LEU A 383 15.78 28.13 7.68
C LEU A 383 16.79 29.25 7.36
N ASN A 384 17.05 30.17 8.29
CA ASN A 384 17.87 31.37 8.07
C ASN A 384 19.37 31.23 8.43
N ASP A 385 19.98 30.06 8.22
CA ASP A 385 21.39 29.79 8.57
C ASP A 385 22.36 29.83 7.37
N TYR A 386 22.53 31.02 6.80
CA TYR A 386 23.30 31.26 5.57
C TYR A 386 24.81 30.91 5.65
N LEU A 387 25.40 30.48 4.53
CA LEU A 387 26.86 30.35 4.37
C LEU A 387 27.40 30.96 3.07
N LEU A 388 28.73 31.12 2.99
CA LEU A 388 29.44 31.41 1.73
C LEU A 388 29.48 30.14 0.87
N PRO A 389 28.90 30.14 -0.35
CA PRO A 389 28.52 28.90 -1.02
C PRO A 389 29.72 28.20 -1.69
N THR A 390 30.13 27.07 -1.11
CA THR A 390 30.88 26.00 -1.80
C THR A 390 30.02 24.77 -2.10
N ILE A 391 28.93 24.58 -1.34
CA ILE A 391 28.05 23.40 -1.42
C ILE A 391 26.56 23.79 -1.48
N SER A 392 26.11 24.74 -0.65
CA SER A 392 24.70 25.16 -0.54
C SER A 392 24.56 26.62 -0.08
N LEU A 393 23.36 27.19 -0.11
CA LEU A 393 23.08 28.57 0.35
C LEU A 393 22.87 28.67 1.87
N ILE A 394 22.33 27.62 2.51
CA ILE A 394 22.12 27.52 3.95
C ILE A 394 22.80 26.26 4.52
N ARG A 395 23.10 26.25 5.82
CA ARG A 395 23.72 25.10 6.50
C ARG A 395 22.71 24.01 6.86
N GLY A 396 21.43 24.35 7.03
CA GLY A 396 20.36 23.43 7.43
C GLY A 396 20.44 22.91 8.88
N ARG A 397 21.49 23.24 9.64
CA ARG A 397 21.73 22.73 11.00
C ARG A 397 20.65 23.16 11.96
N LYS A 398 20.21 24.43 11.87
CA LYS A 398 19.14 24.96 12.72
C LYS A 398 17.83 24.21 12.50
N PHE A 399 17.52 23.89 11.24
CA PHE A 399 16.30 23.18 10.90
C PHE A 399 16.35 21.71 11.32
N THR A 400 17.45 21.01 11.05
CA THR A 400 17.63 19.62 11.50
C THR A 400 17.58 19.52 13.02
N GLN A 401 18.23 20.43 13.75
CA GLN A 401 18.13 20.50 15.21
C GLN A 401 16.69 20.75 15.66
N ARG A 402 15.95 21.64 14.99
CA ARG A 402 14.55 21.88 15.31
C ARG A 402 13.69 20.62 15.12
N LEU A 403 13.92 19.84 14.05
CA LEU A 403 13.21 18.57 13.88
C LEU A 403 13.60 17.55 14.94
N HIS A 404 14.86 17.53 15.36
CA HIS A 404 15.31 16.73 16.50
C HIS A 404 14.61 17.15 17.80
N ASP A 405 14.49 18.45 18.09
CA ASP A 405 13.76 18.95 19.28
C ASP A 405 12.26 18.57 19.26
N ILE A 406 11.65 18.44 18.08
CA ILE A 406 10.25 18.08 17.91
C ILE A 406 10.05 16.56 18.06
N PHE A 407 10.87 15.77 17.36
CA PHE A 407 10.67 14.31 17.23
C PHE A 407 11.49 13.48 18.23
N GLY A 408 12.51 14.06 18.84
CA GLY A 408 13.49 13.38 19.68
C GLY A 408 14.26 12.29 18.92
N GLU A 409 14.63 11.24 19.66
CA GLU A 409 15.34 10.05 19.14
C GLU A 409 14.40 9.02 18.49
N ARG A 410 13.18 9.43 18.10
CA ARG A 410 12.23 8.50 17.47
C ARG A 410 12.76 8.04 16.12
N SER A 411 12.65 6.73 15.89
CA SER A 411 12.87 6.12 14.57
C SER A 411 11.53 5.91 13.86
N ILE A 412 11.51 5.88 12.53
CA ILE A 412 10.27 5.78 11.75
C ILE A 412 9.47 4.54 12.14
N GLU A 413 10.13 3.40 12.28
CA GLU A 413 9.57 2.11 12.68
C GLU A 413 9.07 2.07 14.12
N SER A 414 9.31 3.12 14.91
CA SER A 414 8.76 3.24 16.27
C SER A 414 7.43 3.99 16.32
N LEU A 415 7.00 4.55 15.18
CA LEU A 415 5.78 5.33 15.08
C LEU A 415 4.55 4.44 15.13
N ARG A 416 3.51 4.95 15.79
CA ARG A 416 2.23 4.24 15.93
C ARG A 416 1.51 4.10 14.60
N LYS A 417 1.49 5.16 13.80
CA LYS A 417 0.91 5.10 12.45
C LYS A 417 2.01 4.75 11.47
N PRO A 418 1.80 3.79 10.55
CA PRO A 418 2.71 3.55 9.45
C PRO A 418 3.01 4.86 8.72
N PHE A 419 4.30 5.16 8.60
CA PHE A 419 4.82 6.39 8.01
C PHE A 419 5.84 6.07 6.93
N PHE A 420 5.85 6.88 5.88
CA PHE A 420 6.99 6.96 4.99
C PHE A 420 7.26 8.40 4.55
N CYS A 421 8.51 8.69 4.22
CA CYS A 421 8.86 9.88 3.47
C CYS A 421 9.71 9.56 2.25
N VAL A 422 9.73 10.48 1.30
CA VAL A 422 10.48 10.30 0.04
C VAL A 422 11.60 11.33 -0.05
N THR A 423 12.78 10.85 -0.43
CA THR A 423 13.93 11.67 -0.83
C THR A 423 14.29 11.37 -2.28
N THR A 424 15.10 12.22 -2.88
CA THR A 424 15.72 11.94 -4.17
C THR A 424 17.15 11.50 -3.94
N ASN A 425 17.50 10.30 -4.38
CA ASN A 425 18.88 9.85 -4.44
C ASN A 425 19.53 10.43 -5.71
N LEU A 426 20.34 11.46 -5.52
CA LEU A 426 21.02 12.18 -6.61
C LEU A 426 22.10 11.32 -7.27
N THR A 427 22.69 10.36 -6.55
CA THR A 427 23.70 9.44 -7.09
C THR A 427 23.10 8.48 -8.12
N ARG A 428 21.92 7.92 -7.83
CA ARG A 428 21.23 6.94 -8.67
C ARG A 428 20.13 7.54 -9.56
N GLY A 429 19.81 8.81 -9.39
CA GLY A 429 18.78 9.50 -10.18
C GLY A 429 17.35 8.96 -9.96
N ARG A 430 17.03 8.46 -8.76
CA ARG A 430 15.73 7.84 -8.45
C ARG A 430 15.18 8.27 -7.10
N ALA A 431 13.88 8.11 -6.91
CA ALA A 431 13.25 8.30 -5.59
C ALA A 431 13.70 7.18 -4.63
N SER A 432 13.93 7.55 -3.38
CA SER A 432 14.18 6.63 -2.26
C SER A 432 13.09 6.83 -1.21
N VAL A 433 12.44 5.73 -0.83
CA VAL A 433 11.38 5.69 0.19
C VAL A 433 11.99 5.25 1.51
N HIS A 434 11.73 6.02 2.57
CA HIS A 434 12.22 5.73 3.91
C HIS A 434 11.07 5.31 4.82
N ARG A 435 11.20 4.09 5.38
CA ARG A 435 10.26 3.48 6.34
C ARG A 435 10.96 3.06 7.64
N SER A 436 12.24 3.35 7.78
CA SER A 436 13.04 3.03 8.95
C SER A 436 14.16 4.04 9.18
N GLY A 437 14.70 4.07 10.40
CA GLY A 437 15.79 4.94 10.81
C GLY A 437 15.33 6.28 11.39
N PRO A 438 16.25 7.22 11.66
CA PRO A 438 15.97 8.42 12.45
C PRO A 438 14.93 9.33 11.77
N LEU A 439 13.79 9.54 12.43
CA LEU A 439 12.66 10.28 11.85
C LEU A 439 13.02 11.72 11.51
N TYR A 440 13.70 12.41 12.42
CA TYR A 440 14.08 13.81 12.22
C TYR A 440 15.01 13.98 11.02
N LEU A 441 15.93 13.03 10.82
CA LEU A 441 16.96 13.10 9.79
C LEU A 441 16.37 12.89 8.41
N TRP A 442 15.56 11.84 8.24
CA TRP A 442 14.92 11.56 6.95
C TRP A 442 13.86 12.60 6.59
N THR A 443 13.16 13.15 7.58
CA THR A 443 12.23 14.27 7.37
C THR A 443 12.98 15.55 6.94
N ALA A 444 14.10 15.88 7.60
CA ALA A 444 14.95 17.02 7.21
C ALA A 444 15.50 16.84 5.79
N THR A 445 15.97 15.64 5.47
CA THR A 445 16.54 15.30 4.15
C THR A 445 15.49 15.40 3.05
N SER A 446 14.25 14.96 3.32
CA SER A 446 13.12 15.11 2.38
C SER A 446 12.80 16.58 2.08
N MET A 447 13.25 17.53 2.90
CA MET A 447 13.10 18.99 2.73
C MET A 447 14.38 19.69 2.27
N SER A 448 15.44 18.95 1.95
CA SER A 448 16.75 19.50 1.61
C SER A 448 16.85 19.81 0.12
N VAL A 449 16.29 20.94 -0.30
CA VAL A 449 16.24 21.35 -1.71
C VAL A 449 17.67 21.53 -2.26
N PRO A 450 18.02 20.92 -3.41
CA PRO A 450 19.34 21.08 -4.04
C PRO A 450 19.72 22.54 -4.27
N GLY A 451 20.96 22.89 -3.93
CA GLY A 451 21.49 24.26 -4.00
C GLY A 451 21.05 25.17 -2.85
N VAL A 452 19.97 24.83 -2.15
CA VAL A 452 19.49 25.57 -0.96
C VAL A 452 20.12 24.99 0.29
N ALA A 453 19.80 23.75 0.60
CA ALA A 453 20.30 23.01 1.74
C ALA A 453 21.26 21.91 1.25
N PRO A 454 22.24 21.50 2.06
CA PRO A 454 23.17 20.46 1.66
C PRO A 454 22.45 19.11 1.56
N PRO A 455 22.80 18.26 0.57
CA PRO A 455 22.30 16.89 0.54
C PRO A 455 22.84 16.10 1.75
N LEU A 456 22.07 15.14 2.22
CA LEU A 456 22.54 14.16 3.19
C LEU A 456 23.40 13.11 2.47
N VAL A 457 24.55 12.77 3.05
CA VAL A 457 25.35 11.61 2.63
C VAL A 457 24.94 10.43 3.49
N CYS A 458 24.49 9.34 2.88
CA CYS A 458 24.20 8.08 3.55
C CYS A 458 24.85 6.95 2.76
N GLU A 459 25.77 6.20 3.38
CA GLU A 459 26.51 5.09 2.74
C GLU A 459 27.21 5.48 1.42
N GLY A 460 27.68 6.73 1.33
CA GLY A 460 28.32 7.28 0.13
C GLY A 460 27.36 7.79 -0.94
N GLU A 461 26.05 7.67 -0.74
CA GLU A 461 25.02 8.17 -1.66
C GLU A 461 24.47 9.52 -1.21
N LEU A 462 24.14 10.37 -2.20
CA LEU A 462 23.63 11.71 -1.96
C LEU A 462 22.11 11.73 -2.00
N HIS A 463 21.49 12.19 -0.92
CA HIS A 463 20.04 12.33 -0.77
C HIS A 463 19.63 13.79 -0.62
N ALA A 464 18.60 14.20 -1.35
CA ALA A 464 18.03 15.54 -1.33
C ALA A 464 16.49 15.51 -1.29
N ASP A 465 15.86 16.67 -1.40
CA ASP A 465 14.41 16.82 -1.39
C ASP A 465 13.73 15.85 -2.38
N GLY A 466 12.72 15.13 -1.91
CA GLY A 466 11.99 14.14 -2.71
C GLY A 466 11.17 14.76 -3.84
N ALA A 467 10.84 16.04 -3.76
CA ALA A 467 10.05 16.76 -4.75
C ALA A 467 10.77 16.89 -6.09
N VAL A 468 12.06 16.55 -6.17
CA VAL A 468 12.78 16.47 -7.44
C VAL A 468 12.21 15.36 -8.33
N ILE A 469 11.96 14.16 -7.80
CA ILE A 469 11.47 13.02 -8.60
C ILE A 469 10.02 12.63 -8.29
N ASN A 470 9.60 12.73 -7.03
CA ASN A 470 8.29 12.30 -6.60
C ASN A 470 7.70 13.25 -5.55
N SER A 471 7.16 14.39 -6.01
CA SER A 471 6.51 15.39 -5.16
C SER A 471 5.14 14.96 -4.58
N LEU A 472 4.51 13.90 -5.10
CA LEU A 472 3.22 13.39 -4.66
C LEU A 472 3.24 11.84 -4.65
N PRO A 473 3.72 11.20 -3.58
CA PRO A 473 4.07 9.78 -3.58
C PRO A 473 2.88 8.84 -3.34
N THR A 474 1.81 8.98 -4.10
CA THR A 474 0.62 8.10 -4.05
C THR A 474 0.92 6.69 -4.56
N ASP A 475 1.93 6.53 -5.42
CA ASP A 475 2.44 5.23 -5.85
C ASP A 475 3.02 4.42 -4.69
N VAL A 476 3.75 5.09 -3.80
CA VAL A 476 4.30 4.47 -2.59
C VAL A 476 3.17 4.05 -1.65
N MET A 477 2.15 4.90 -1.46
CA MET A 477 0.97 4.59 -0.65
C MET A 477 0.16 3.43 -1.24
N GLN A 478 -0.08 3.44 -2.54
CA GLN A 478 -0.79 2.37 -3.25
C GLN A 478 -0.09 1.03 -3.10
N GLY A 479 1.25 1.00 -3.20
CA GLY A 479 2.05 -0.21 -3.00
C GLY A 479 2.00 -0.80 -1.60
N MET A 480 1.47 -0.07 -0.59
CA MET A 480 1.23 -0.63 0.75
C MET A 480 -0.10 -1.39 0.83
N GLU A 481 -1.00 -1.21 -0.14
CA GLU A 481 -2.26 -1.94 -0.28
C GLU A 481 -3.16 -1.95 0.96
N ARG A 482 -3.25 -0.80 1.67
CA ARG A 482 -4.00 -0.67 2.94
C ARG A 482 -5.41 -0.10 2.81
N GLY A 483 -5.78 0.43 1.65
CA GLY A 483 -7.13 0.93 1.38
C GLY A 483 -7.13 2.23 0.59
N ALA A 484 -8.11 3.08 0.86
CA ALA A 484 -8.36 4.30 0.11
C ALA A 484 -7.25 5.34 0.33
N ILE A 485 -6.93 6.09 -0.73
CA ILE A 485 -5.86 7.09 -0.73
C ILE A 485 -6.47 8.49 -0.89
N ILE A 486 -6.24 9.34 0.11
CA ILE A 486 -6.51 10.77 0.05
C ILE A 486 -5.19 11.49 -0.22
N ALA A 487 -5.08 12.16 -1.36
CA ALA A 487 -3.86 12.84 -1.79
C ALA A 487 -4.05 14.36 -1.78
N SER A 488 -3.19 15.07 -1.05
CA SER A 488 -3.17 16.52 -0.97
C SER A 488 -2.02 17.10 -1.79
N ASP A 489 -2.35 17.78 -2.87
CA ASP A 489 -1.38 18.36 -3.78
C ASP A 489 -1.40 19.89 -3.72
N VAL A 490 -0.24 20.45 -3.35
CA VAL A 490 0.01 21.88 -3.18
C VAL A 490 0.91 22.45 -4.28
N SER A 491 1.19 21.67 -5.32
CA SER A 491 1.86 22.18 -6.51
C SER A 491 0.94 23.15 -7.26
N THR A 492 1.53 24.10 -7.98
CA THR A 492 0.79 25.06 -8.80
C THR A 492 1.16 24.86 -10.25
N GLU A 493 0.17 24.88 -11.14
CA GLU A 493 0.44 25.04 -12.56
C GLU A 493 0.87 26.48 -12.79
N GLY A 494 2.01 26.67 -13.46
CA GLY A 494 2.61 27.98 -13.64
C GLY A 494 4.10 27.92 -13.40
N GLY A 495 4.84 28.11 -14.48
CA GLY A 495 6.29 28.27 -14.43
C GLY A 495 6.69 29.60 -13.79
N ILE A 496 7.99 29.72 -13.58
CA ILE A 496 8.60 31.02 -13.29
C ILE A 496 8.65 31.79 -14.60
N ALA A 497 8.17 33.04 -14.58
CA ALA A 497 8.16 33.92 -15.74
C ALA A 497 8.69 35.31 -15.35
N ALA A 498 9.19 36.05 -16.33
CA ALA A 498 9.57 37.46 -16.21
C ALA A 498 8.75 38.27 -17.22
N PRO A 499 7.45 38.50 -16.95
CA PRO A 499 6.56 39.17 -17.89
C PRO A 499 7.09 40.58 -18.20
N GLY A 500 7.14 40.95 -19.48
CA GLY A 500 7.62 42.27 -19.91
C GLY A 500 9.06 42.30 -20.43
N ILE A 501 9.85 41.23 -20.26
CA ILE A 501 11.12 41.05 -20.99
C ILE A 501 10.79 40.55 -22.41
N LYS A 502 11.25 41.25 -23.45
CA LYS A 502 11.03 40.89 -24.86
C LYS A 502 12.31 40.30 -25.48
N GLY A 503 12.16 39.19 -26.21
CA GLY A 503 13.26 38.54 -26.94
C GLY A 503 14.23 37.77 -26.03
N PRO A 504 15.23 37.08 -26.61
CA PRO A 504 16.31 36.48 -25.84
C PRO A 504 17.21 37.59 -25.28
N ASP A 505 17.12 37.81 -23.96
CA ASP A 505 17.90 38.83 -23.26
C ASP A 505 18.71 38.19 -22.11
N PRO A 506 20.01 37.92 -22.30
CA PRO A 506 20.87 37.30 -21.28
C PRO A 506 20.95 38.10 -19.97
N GLU A 507 20.69 39.40 -20.03
CA GLU A 507 20.77 40.29 -18.87
C GLU A 507 19.40 40.76 -18.38
N GLY A 508 18.32 40.31 -19.02
CA GLY A 508 16.96 40.82 -18.78
C GLY A 508 16.53 40.68 -17.31
N LEU A 509 16.88 39.56 -16.66
CA LEU A 509 16.58 39.32 -15.25
C LEU A 509 17.35 40.26 -14.31
N PHE A 510 18.56 40.69 -14.65
CA PHE A 510 19.33 41.64 -13.83
C PHE A 510 18.74 43.06 -13.90
N ARG A 511 18.06 43.40 -15.02
CA ARG A 511 17.36 44.67 -15.18
C ARG A 511 15.91 44.65 -14.71
N TYR A 512 15.37 43.49 -14.39
CA TYR A 512 13.98 43.31 -13.99
C TYR A 512 13.78 43.78 -12.54
N LYS A 513 13.17 44.96 -12.36
CA LYS A 513 13.02 45.63 -11.05
C LYS A 513 11.71 45.30 -10.32
N ASP A 514 10.89 44.40 -10.87
CA ASP A 514 9.63 44.02 -10.25
C ASP A 514 9.86 43.21 -8.96
N ALA A 515 8.97 43.37 -7.97
CA ALA A 515 8.96 42.53 -6.78
C ALA A 515 8.68 41.05 -7.13
N GLU A 516 7.98 40.80 -8.24
CA GLU A 516 7.68 39.47 -8.76
C GLU A 516 8.83 38.86 -9.58
N ALA A 517 9.99 39.52 -9.66
CA ALA A 517 11.18 39.02 -10.35
C ALA A 517 11.58 37.61 -9.90
N PRO A 518 11.81 36.67 -10.84
CA PRO A 518 12.49 35.42 -10.56
C PRO A 518 13.84 35.67 -9.86
N ARG A 519 14.02 35.09 -8.68
CA ARG A 519 15.29 35.18 -7.93
C ARG A 519 16.02 33.85 -8.01
N LEU A 520 17.32 33.85 -7.70
CA LEU A 520 18.17 32.65 -7.70
C LEU A 520 17.48 31.45 -7.04
N PHE A 521 16.88 31.70 -5.87
CA PHE A 521 16.21 30.68 -5.10
C PHE A 521 14.97 30.08 -5.79
N SER A 522 14.12 30.90 -6.42
CA SER A 522 12.96 30.39 -7.16
C SER A 522 13.42 29.63 -8.41
N ILE A 523 14.43 30.12 -9.12
CA ILE A 523 15.01 29.46 -10.30
C ILE A 523 15.58 28.08 -9.94
N LEU A 524 16.40 27.97 -8.89
CA LEU A 524 16.96 26.70 -8.43
C LEU A 524 15.85 25.72 -8.03
N PHE A 525 14.85 26.19 -7.27
CA PHE A 525 13.73 25.35 -6.85
C PHE A 525 12.89 24.85 -8.03
N ARG A 526 12.58 25.74 -9.00
CA ARG A 526 11.85 25.34 -10.21
C ARG A 526 12.62 24.29 -10.97
N THR A 527 13.90 24.52 -11.21
CA THR A 527 14.79 23.57 -11.89
C THR A 527 14.77 22.21 -11.18
N ALA A 528 14.86 22.21 -9.85
CA ALA A 528 14.84 21.01 -9.04
C ALA A 528 13.51 20.24 -9.16
N THR A 529 12.37 20.91 -9.35
CA THR A 529 11.04 20.26 -9.28
C THR A 529 10.39 19.95 -10.63
N LEU A 530 10.97 20.38 -11.75
CA LEU A 530 10.45 20.16 -13.12
C LEU A 530 10.18 18.68 -13.42
N THR A 531 11.07 17.78 -13.00
CA THR A 531 10.97 16.34 -13.28
C THR A 531 9.84 15.64 -12.55
N SER A 532 9.38 16.16 -11.40
CA SER A 532 8.20 15.61 -10.74
C SER A 532 6.91 15.88 -11.51
N GLU A 533 6.79 17.05 -12.17
CA GLU A 533 5.53 17.51 -12.76
C GLU A 533 4.99 16.57 -13.85
N SER A 534 5.87 15.98 -14.65
CA SER A 534 5.49 14.99 -15.68
C SER A 534 4.89 13.71 -15.08
N GLY A 535 5.16 13.39 -13.82
CA GLY A 535 4.65 12.21 -13.13
C GLY A 535 3.44 12.47 -12.22
N VAL A 536 3.13 13.73 -11.89
CA VAL A 536 2.06 14.07 -10.94
C VAL A 536 0.70 13.60 -11.43
N ALA A 537 0.36 13.80 -12.71
CA ALA A 537 -0.94 13.38 -13.25
C ALA A 537 -1.18 11.87 -13.11
N GLN A 538 -0.17 11.05 -13.44
CA GLN A 538 -0.25 9.60 -13.29
C GLN A 538 -0.36 9.18 -11.81
N ARG A 539 0.33 9.88 -10.91
CA ARG A 539 0.27 9.62 -9.46
C ARG A 539 -1.07 10.08 -8.87
N ALA A 540 -1.58 11.24 -9.26
CA ALA A 540 -2.89 11.74 -8.83
C ALA A 540 -4.02 10.75 -9.18
N ALA A 541 -3.94 10.10 -10.35
CA ALA A 541 -4.89 9.07 -10.77
C ALA A 541 -4.89 7.80 -9.88
N ARG A 542 -3.90 7.62 -9.00
CA ARG A 542 -3.85 6.52 -8.02
C ARG A 542 -4.59 6.84 -6.73
N ALA A 543 -4.99 8.10 -6.51
CA ALA A 543 -5.75 8.49 -5.33
C ALA A 543 -7.25 8.28 -5.53
N ASP A 544 -7.94 7.81 -4.50
CA ASP A 544 -9.41 7.72 -4.48
C ASP A 544 -10.03 9.10 -4.29
N CYS A 545 -9.36 9.97 -3.53
CA CYS A 545 -9.68 11.38 -3.41
C CYS A 545 -8.41 12.22 -3.64
N TYR A 546 -8.37 12.93 -4.77
CA TYR A 546 -7.28 13.84 -5.08
C TYR A 546 -7.72 15.29 -4.85
N LEU A 547 -7.06 15.97 -3.91
CA LEU A 547 -7.30 17.37 -3.59
C LEU A 547 -6.18 18.24 -4.14
N ARG A 548 -6.47 18.94 -5.24
CA ARG A 548 -5.63 20.03 -5.73
C ARG A 548 -5.91 21.27 -4.89
N MET A 549 -5.07 21.51 -3.89
CA MET A 549 -5.31 22.57 -2.92
C MET A 549 -5.33 23.95 -3.59
N PRO A 550 -6.25 24.85 -3.19
CA PRO A 550 -6.39 26.16 -3.81
C PRO A 550 -5.30 27.10 -3.28
N VAL A 551 -4.05 26.89 -3.68
CA VAL A 551 -2.87 27.67 -3.28
C VAL A 551 -2.26 28.45 -4.44
N SER A 552 -3.00 28.56 -5.55
CA SER A 552 -2.64 29.43 -6.68
C SER A 552 -2.44 30.87 -6.20
N ARG A 553 -1.40 31.53 -6.71
CA ARG A 553 -0.94 32.89 -6.32
C ARG A 553 -0.34 33.00 -4.91
N ILE A 554 0.01 31.88 -4.29
CA ILE A 554 0.78 31.86 -3.05
C ILE A 554 2.20 31.44 -3.39
N GLY A 555 3.19 32.24 -3.01
CA GLY A 555 4.59 31.89 -3.15
C GLY A 555 4.95 30.71 -2.24
N MET A 556 5.90 29.87 -2.66
CA MET A 556 6.38 28.75 -1.83
C MET A 556 7.10 29.20 -0.54
N PHE A 557 7.37 30.50 -0.40
CA PHE A 557 8.05 31.09 0.75
C PHE A 557 7.20 32.16 1.45
N ASP A 558 5.90 32.20 1.16
CA ASP A 558 4.94 33.11 1.79
C ASP A 558 4.54 32.63 3.20
N TRP A 559 5.53 32.39 4.06
CA TRP A 559 5.34 31.79 5.40
C TRP A 559 4.33 32.58 6.25
N LYS A 560 4.27 33.90 6.08
CA LYS A 560 3.37 34.80 6.83
C LYS A 560 1.89 34.63 6.45
N ARG A 561 1.57 34.00 5.32
CA ARG A 561 0.18 33.75 4.87
C ARG A 561 -0.37 32.43 5.40
N MET A 562 0.26 31.83 6.41
CA MET A 562 -0.10 30.52 6.95
C MET A 562 -1.60 30.40 7.27
N ASP A 563 -2.19 31.36 7.98
CA ASP A 563 -3.60 31.28 8.38
C ASP A 563 -4.56 31.30 7.17
N GLU A 564 -4.31 32.18 6.20
CA GLU A 564 -5.06 32.20 4.94
C GLU A 564 -4.95 30.86 4.19
N ILE A 565 -3.75 30.27 4.14
CA ILE A 565 -3.50 29.01 3.44
C ILE A 565 -4.27 27.86 4.12
N ILE A 566 -4.25 27.80 5.45
CA ILE A 566 -4.96 26.78 6.23
C ILE A 566 -6.47 26.89 5.97
N ASP A 567 -7.02 28.10 6.07
CA ASP A 567 -8.47 28.31 5.89
C ASP A 567 -8.92 27.95 4.46
N ARG A 568 -8.14 28.35 3.45
CA ARG A 568 -8.41 27.98 2.04
C ARG A 568 -8.35 26.46 1.83
N GLY A 569 -7.36 25.80 2.44
CA GLY A 569 -7.23 24.34 2.41
C GLY A 569 -8.42 23.64 3.08
N TYR A 570 -8.85 24.13 4.24
CA TYR A 570 -9.98 23.60 4.99
C TYR A 570 -11.30 23.68 4.22
N GLN A 571 -11.65 24.86 3.70
CA GLN A 571 -12.90 25.05 2.95
C GLN A 571 -12.95 24.15 1.71
N HIS A 572 -11.83 24.02 1.00
CA HIS A 572 -11.74 23.14 -0.15
C HIS A 572 -11.84 21.66 0.24
N ALA A 573 -11.13 21.24 1.29
CA ALA A 573 -11.18 19.87 1.77
C ALA A 573 -12.59 19.48 2.23
N MET A 574 -13.29 20.34 2.98
CA MET A 574 -14.68 20.09 3.38
C MET A 574 -15.61 19.93 2.18
N ALA A 575 -15.46 20.76 1.14
CA ALA A 575 -16.27 20.69 -0.06
C ALA A 575 -16.03 19.38 -0.87
N GLN A 576 -14.80 18.87 -0.87
CA GLN A 576 -14.44 17.65 -1.64
C GLN A 576 -14.67 16.35 -0.85
N LEU A 577 -14.42 16.35 0.46
CA LEU A 577 -14.52 15.14 1.28
C LEU A 577 -15.96 14.85 1.74
N SER A 578 -16.78 15.87 2.02
CA SER A 578 -18.15 15.66 2.52
C SER A 578 -18.96 14.72 1.62
N PRO A 579 -18.98 14.88 0.27
CA PRO A 579 -19.72 13.97 -0.61
C PRO A 579 -19.14 12.55 -0.71
N LEU A 580 -17.86 12.37 -0.34
CA LEU A 580 -17.14 11.10 -0.46
C LEU A 580 -17.00 10.36 0.87
N ARG A 581 -17.43 10.95 1.99
CA ARG A 581 -17.23 10.45 3.35
C ARG A 581 -17.66 8.99 3.50
N ASP A 582 -18.90 8.66 3.12
CA ASP A 582 -19.45 7.31 3.25
C ASP A 582 -18.85 6.32 2.26
N ALA A 583 -18.32 6.80 1.12
CA ALA A 583 -17.61 5.95 0.16
C ALA A 583 -16.19 5.62 0.63
N LEU A 584 -15.51 6.56 1.29
CA LEU A 584 -14.16 6.40 1.83
C LEU A 584 -14.16 5.58 3.12
N LEU A 585 -15.18 5.77 3.96
CA LEU A 585 -15.38 5.04 5.21
C LEU A 585 -16.84 4.59 5.32
N PRO A 586 -17.20 3.44 4.74
CA PRO A 586 -18.52 2.86 4.93
C PRO A 586 -18.75 2.60 6.42
N GLY A 587 -19.94 2.98 6.90
CA GLY A 587 -20.36 2.83 8.30
C GLY A 587 -20.43 1.38 8.77
#